data_AF-A0A1V9HEQ2-F1
#
_entry.id   AF-A0A1V9HEQ2-F1
#
_cell.length_a   1.000
_cell.length_b   1.000
_cell.length_c   1.000
_cell.angle_alpha   90.00
_cell.angle_beta   90.00
_cell.angle_gamma   90.00
#
_symmetry.space_group_name_H-M   'P 1'
#
loop_
_entity.id
_entity.type
_entity.pdbx_description
1 polymer ?
#
loop_
_entity_poly.entity_id
_entity_poly.type
_entity_poly.pdbx_seq_one_letter_code
_entity_poly.pdbx_strand_id
1 'polypeptide(L)'
;MLYAHVHLTLPDWIHAHVDDSRAYPSDEDKVALAIELSRMNVRERSGGPFGAVVFGPDHRIIAAAVNRVVPQTTSLAHAENMAYMLAQQRLQTPRLNDVLSPVTLATSAQPCCQCYGATVWAGIDRLLIGARADDVMALTQFDEGPLPADWVGELTRRGIEVVRDVLRDQACTVLRDYGEGGGDHY
;
A
#
# COMPACT_ATOMS: atom_id res chain seq x y z
N MET A 1 -6.38 -4.25 33.25
CA MET A 1 -7.44 -4.38 32.23
C MET A 1 -7.13 -3.40 31.12
N LEU A 2 -7.13 -3.84 29.87
CA LEU A 2 -7.09 -2.94 28.72
C LEU A 2 -8.54 -2.49 28.46
N TYR A 3 -8.77 -1.18 28.33
CA TYR A 3 -10.12 -0.58 28.32
C TYR A 3 -10.56 -0.09 26.93
N ALA A 4 -9.62 0.10 26.01
CA ALA A 4 -9.89 0.57 24.66
C ALA A 4 -9.09 -0.26 23.66
N HIS A 5 -9.72 -0.54 22.51
CA HIS A 5 -9.13 -1.31 21.41
C HIS A 5 -9.37 -0.55 20.11
N VAL A 6 -8.38 -0.58 19.22
CA VAL A 6 -8.53 -0.14 17.83
C VAL A 6 -8.58 -1.40 16.99
N HIS A 7 -9.65 -1.56 16.21
CA HIS A 7 -9.86 -2.73 15.36
C HIS A 7 -10.15 -2.26 13.94
N LEU A 8 -9.30 -2.66 13.00
CA LEU A 8 -9.41 -2.31 11.58
C LEU A 8 -9.46 -3.60 10.78
N THR A 9 -10.42 -3.70 9.87
CA THR A 9 -10.63 -4.91 9.06
C THR A 9 -10.46 -4.64 7.57
N LEU A 10 -10.05 -5.69 6.88
CA LEU A 10 -10.08 -5.81 5.43
C LEU A 10 -11.41 -6.42 4.98
N PRO A 11 -11.82 -6.20 3.72
CA PRO A 11 -13.00 -6.85 3.16
C PRO A 11 -12.72 -8.33 2.87
N ASP A 12 -13.74 -9.18 3.04
CA ASP A 12 -13.62 -10.63 2.89
C ASP A 12 -13.10 -11.08 1.52
N TRP A 13 -13.42 -10.33 0.46
CA TRP A 13 -13.00 -10.65 -0.91
C TRP A 13 -11.48 -10.72 -1.09
N ILE A 14 -10.71 -10.05 -0.23
CA ILE A 14 -9.25 -10.02 -0.33
C ILE A 14 -8.64 -11.42 -0.16
N HIS A 15 -9.23 -12.24 0.72
CA HIS A 15 -8.77 -13.60 0.97
C HIS A 15 -9.00 -14.53 -0.22
N ALA A 16 -10.00 -14.24 -1.07
CA ALA A 16 -10.26 -15.01 -2.28
C ALA A 16 -9.32 -14.65 -3.44
N HIS A 17 -8.69 -13.46 -3.39
CA HIS A 17 -7.87 -12.93 -4.47
C HIS A 17 -6.38 -12.96 -4.19
N VAL A 18 -5.98 -13.11 -2.93
CA VAL A 18 -4.58 -13.17 -2.51
C VAL A 18 -4.20 -14.62 -2.22
N ASP A 19 -3.30 -15.16 -3.05
CA ASP A 19 -2.66 -16.46 -2.81
C ASP A 19 -1.28 -16.24 -2.17
N ASP A 20 -1.17 -16.48 -0.86
CA ASP A 20 0.07 -16.31 -0.10
C ASP A 20 1.08 -17.46 -0.29
N SER A 21 0.70 -18.52 -1.02
CA SER A 21 1.61 -19.60 -1.41
C SER A 21 2.41 -19.29 -2.69
N ARG A 22 1.89 -18.37 -3.51
CA ARG A 22 2.48 -17.94 -4.78
C ARG A 22 3.64 -16.97 -4.56
N ALA A 23 4.71 -17.17 -5.32
CA ALA A 23 5.83 -16.23 -5.41
C ALA A 23 5.61 -15.22 -6.56
N TYR A 24 6.05 -13.98 -6.34
CA TYR A 24 5.95 -12.83 -7.25
C TYR A 24 7.35 -12.30 -7.56
N PRO A 25 8.11 -12.95 -8.45
CA PRO A 25 9.55 -12.74 -8.58
C PRO A 25 9.91 -11.35 -9.12
N SER A 26 9.18 -10.83 -10.11
CA SER A 26 9.46 -9.52 -10.71
C SER A 26 8.88 -8.37 -9.91
N ASP A 27 9.36 -7.15 -10.12
CA ASP A 27 8.79 -5.96 -9.47
C ASP A 27 7.44 -5.60 -10.12
N GLU A 28 7.29 -5.88 -11.42
CA GLU A 28 6.04 -5.76 -12.16
C GLU A 28 4.95 -6.67 -11.59
N ASP A 29 5.24 -7.93 -11.28
CA ASP A 29 4.26 -8.87 -10.71
C ASP A 29 3.76 -8.39 -9.34
N LYS A 30 4.67 -7.87 -8.51
CA LYS A 30 4.34 -7.35 -7.18
C LYS A 30 3.46 -6.11 -7.26
N VAL A 31 3.79 -5.16 -8.13
CA VAL A 31 3.01 -3.93 -8.32
C VAL A 31 1.71 -4.20 -9.06
N ALA A 32 1.69 -5.14 -10.00
CA ALA A 32 0.46 -5.59 -10.66
C ALA A 32 -0.57 -6.10 -9.65
N LEU A 33 -0.14 -6.87 -8.64
CA LEU A 33 -1.03 -7.30 -7.57
C LEU A 33 -1.57 -6.11 -6.75
N ALA A 34 -0.71 -5.14 -6.38
CA ALA A 34 -1.16 -3.95 -5.66
C ALA A 34 -2.19 -3.13 -6.48
N ILE A 35 -2.00 -3.01 -7.79
CA ILE A 35 -2.93 -2.35 -8.72
C ILE A 35 -4.25 -3.14 -8.83
N GLU A 36 -4.19 -4.48 -8.89
CA GLU A 36 -5.39 -5.31 -8.94
C GLU A 36 -6.21 -5.17 -7.66
N LEU A 37 -5.57 -5.20 -6.49
CA LEU A 37 -6.25 -4.96 -5.22
C LEU A 37 -6.87 -3.56 -5.13
N SER A 38 -6.20 -2.54 -5.67
CA SER A 38 -6.76 -1.19 -5.83
C SER A 38 -8.03 -1.20 -6.69
N ARG A 39 -7.98 -1.84 -7.87
CA ARG A 39 -9.12 -1.97 -8.80
C ARG A 39 -10.29 -2.68 -8.14
N MET A 40 -10.01 -3.77 -7.45
CA MET A 40 -10.99 -4.54 -6.71
C MET A 40 -11.65 -3.74 -5.60
N ASN A 41 -10.89 -2.95 -4.84
CA ASN A 41 -11.44 -2.15 -3.74
C ASN A 41 -12.48 -1.13 -4.24
N VAL A 42 -12.27 -0.59 -5.43
CA VAL A 42 -13.23 0.28 -6.13
C VAL A 42 -14.43 -0.53 -6.62
N ARG A 43 -14.18 -1.63 -7.35
CA ARG A 43 -15.23 -2.47 -7.96
C ARG A 43 -16.21 -3.01 -6.92
N GLU A 44 -15.69 -3.47 -5.79
CA GLU A 44 -16.46 -4.01 -4.66
C GLU A 44 -17.01 -2.92 -3.75
N ARG A 45 -16.84 -1.63 -4.11
CA ARG A 45 -17.29 -0.45 -3.36
C ARG A 45 -16.86 -0.51 -1.89
N SER A 46 -15.63 -0.96 -1.65
CA SER A 46 -15.13 -1.29 -0.32
C SER A 46 -14.04 -0.34 0.18
N GLY A 47 -13.71 0.72 -0.57
CA GLY A 47 -12.79 1.78 -0.17
C GLY A 47 -12.22 2.54 -1.37
N GLY A 48 -11.26 3.42 -1.10
CA GLY A 48 -10.59 4.21 -2.15
C GLY A 48 -9.68 3.38 -3.07
N PRO A 49 -9.21 3.95 -4.20
CA PRO A 49 -8.47 3.27 -5.27
C PRO A 49 -7.00 3.01 -4.91
N PHE A 50 -6.73 2.39 -3.75
CA PHE A 50 -5.38 2.11 -3.28
C PHE A 50 -5.25 0.71 -2.72
N GLY A 51 -4.18 0.02 -3.15
CA GLY A 51 -3.78 -1.31 -2.71
C GLY A 51 -2.29 -1.34 -2.43
N ALA A 52 -1.89 -2.16 -1.45
CA ALA A 52 -0.50 -2.33 -1.08
C ALA A 52 -0.22 -3.75 -0.56
N VAL A 53 0.97 -4.27 -0.83
CA VAL A 53 1.36 -5.64 -0.48
C VAL A 53 2.80 -5.66 0.02
N VAL A 54 3.01 -6.32 1.16
CA VAL A 54 4.33 -6.57 1.76
C VAL A 54 4.78 -7.98 1.37
N PHE A 55 5.98 -8.07 0.81
CA PHE A 55 6.62 -9.31 0.40
C PHE A 55 7.89 -9.59 1.22
N GLY A 56 8.13 -10.88 1.46
CA GLY A 56 9.35 -11.39 2.06
C GLY A 56 10.47 -11.65 1.05
N PRO A 57 11.63 -12.14 1.52
CA PRO A 57 12.81 -12.40 0.70
C PRO A 57 12.62 -13.53 -0.32
N ASP A 58 11.63 -14.40 -0.11
CA ASP A 58 11.25 -15.49 -1.01
C ASP A 58 10.21 -15.06 -2.06
N HIS A 59 9.96 -13.76 -2.18
CA HIS A 59 8.96 -13.16 -3.07
C HIS A 59 7.52 -13.58 -2.76
N ARG A 60 7.24 -14.10 -1.56
CA ARG A 60 5.88 -14.42 -1.13
C ARG A 60 5.27 -13.30 -0.31
N ILE A 61 3.95 -13.29 -0.28
CA ILE A 61 3.16 -12.29 0.44
C ILE A 61 3.25 -12.55 1.94
N ILE A 62 3.63 -11.51 2.69
CA ILE A 62 3.49 -11.48 4.14
C ILE A 62 2.09 -10.94 4.49
N ALA A 63 1.73 -9.80 3.89
CA ALA A 63 0.41 -9.19 4.05
C ALA A 63 0.01 -8.40 2.80
N ALA A 64 -1.28 -8.40 2.49
CA ALA A 64 -1.88 -7.60 1.44
C ALA A 64 -3.03 -6.77 2.04
N ALA A 65 -3.20 -5.54 1.57
CA ALA A 65 -4.21 -4.64 2.09
C ALA A 65 -4.68 -3.61 1.06
N VAL A 66 -5.76 -2.93 1.40
CA VAL A 66 -6.37 -1.85 0.61
C VAL A 66 -6.75 -0.68 1.51
N ASN A 67 -7.04 0.48 0.92
CA ASN A 67 -7.53 1.63 1.66
C ASN A 67 -8.89 1.32 2.29
N ARG A 68 -8.99 1.61 3.60
CA ARG A 68 -10.18 1.38 4.44
C ARG A 68 -10.57 2.61 5.25
N VAL A 69 -10.13 3.80 4.82
CA VAL A 69 -10.26 5.04 5.61
C VAL A 69 -11.69 5.30 6.04
N VAL A 70 -12.61 5.37 5.09
CA VAL A 70 -14.01 5.68 5.38
C VAL A 70 -14.78 4.48 5.94
N PRO A 71 -14.68 3.24 5.39
CA PRO A 71 -15.37 2.09 5.98
C PRO A 71 -15.00 1.80 7.44
N GLN A 72 -13.78 2.15 7.87
CA GLN A 72 -13.32 1.97 9.25
C GLN A 72 -13.36 3.26 10.08
N THR A 73 -13.82 4.37 9.50
CA THR A 73 -13.82 5.70 10.16
C THR A 73 -12.47 6.04 10.79
N THR A 74 -11.37 5.81 10.06
CA THR A 74 -10.02 6.15 10.53
C THR A 74 -9.16 6.70 9.40
N SER A 75 -8.60 7.89 9.59
CA SER A 75 -7.69 8.50 8.61
C SER A 75 -6.38 7.70 8.45
N LEU A 76 -6.05 6.81 9.39
CA LEU A 76 -4.81 6.03 9.34
C LEU A 76 -4.92 4.78 8.46
N ALA A 77 -6.12 4.32 8.08
CA ALA A 77 -6.33 3.06 7.34
C ALA A 77 -6.06 3.20 5.83
N HIS A 78 -4.92 3.78 5.47
CA HIS A 78 -4.37 3.75 4.13
C HIS A 78 -3.86 2.34 3.80
N ALA A 79 -3.76 2.00 2.51
CA ALA A 79 -3.38 0.66 2.08
C ALA A 79 -2.02 0.24 2.65
N GLU A 80 -1.03 1.13 2.60
CA GLU A 80 0.33 0.89 3.09
C GLU A 80 0.34 0.66 4.60
N ASN A 81 -0.34 1.51 5.37
CA ASN A 81 -0.46 1.36 6.82
C ASN A 81 -1.15 0.05 7.21
N MET A 82 -2.25 -0.29 6.53
CA MET A 82 -2.95 -1.55 6.76
C MET A 82 -2.03 -2.74 6.45
N ALA A 83 -1.28 -2.70 5.35
CA ALA A 83 -0.33 -3.75 4.99
C ALA A 83 0.79 -3.89 6.03
N TYR A 84 1.35 -2.77 6.51
CA TYR A 84 2.36 -2.77 7.57
C TYR A 84 1.84 -3.34 8.88
N MET A 85 0.68 -2.87 9.37
CA MET A 85 0.09 -3.37 10.62
C MET A 85 -0.17 -4.87 10.56
N LEU A 86 -0.71 -5.37 9.44
CA LEU A 86 -0.98 -6.79 9.25
C LEU A 86 0.30 -7.62 9.14
N ALA A 87 1.32 -7.12 8.42
CA ALA A 87 2.61 -7.79 8.33
C ALA A 87 3.32 -7.87 9.70
N GLN A 88 3.31 -6.77 10.46
CA GLN A 88 3.88 -6.68 11.79
C GLN A 88 3.18 -7.62 12.77
N GLN A 89 1.84 -7.68 12.71
CA GLN A 89 1.07 -8.63 13.49
C GLN A 89 1.33 -10.08 13.06
N ARG A 90 1.43 -10.38 11.77
CA ARG A 90 1.72 -11.75 11.30
C ARG A 90 3.10 -12.22 11.78
N LEU A 91 4.10 -11.34 11.77
CA LEU A 91 5.47 -11.65 12.15
C LEU A 91 5.79 -11.36 13.62
N GLN A 92 4.83 -10.82 14.39
CA GLN A 92 4.98 -10.43 15.79
C GLN A 92 6.20 -9.53 16.04
N THR A 93 6.46 -8.58 15.12
CA THR A 93 7.55 -7.59 15.22
C THR A 93 7.06 -6.20 14.84
N PRO A 94 7.49 -5.13 15.53
CA PRO A 94 7.17 -3.76 15.13
C PRO A 94 7.98 -3.29 13.90
N ARG A 95 9.12 -3.92 13.63
CA ARG A 95 10.01 -3.58 12.52
C ARG A 95 10.30 -4.84 11.70
N LEU A 96 9.84 -4.86 10.45
CA LEU A 96 9.79 -6.06 9.63
C LEU A 96 11.20 -6.54 9.23
N ASN A 97 12.08 -5.62 8.83
CA ASN A 97 13.43 -5.96 8.39
C ASN A 97 14.40 -6.38 9.50
N ASP A 98 13.98 -6.34 10.77
CA ASP A 98 14.75 -6.89 11.88
C ASP A 98 14.68 -8.43 11.94
N VAL A 99 13.62 -9.04 11.38
CA VAL A 99 13.39 -10.50 11.45
C VAL A 99 13.48 -11.20 10.09
N LEU A 100 13.27 -10.48 8.99
CA LEU A 100 13.33 -11.00 7.62
C LEU A 100 13.91 -9.91 6.73
N SER A 101 14.83 -10.21 5.81
CA SER A 101 15.32 -9.22 4.85
C SER A 101 15.77 -9.91 3.55
N PRO A 102 15.54 -9.33 2.36
CA PRO A 102 14.84 -8.06 2.13
C PRO A 102 13.31 -8.14 2.35
N VAL A 103 12.72 -7.06 2.86
CA VAL A 103 11.28 -6.82 2.87
C VAL A 103 10.92 -5.78 1.81
N THR A 104 9.95 -6.09 0.96
CA THR A 104 9.50 -5.20 -0.12
C THR A 104 8.06 -4.76 0.11
N LEU A 105 7.79 -3.45 0.10
CA LEU A 105 6.42 -2.94 -0.08
C LEU A 105 6.22 -2.64 -1.58
N ALA A 106 5.19 -3.22 -2.18
CA ALA A 106 4.63 -2.76 -3.45
C ALA A 106 3.32 -2.00 -3.20
N THR A 107 3.17 -0.82 -3.78
CA THR A 107 1.98 0.02 -3.62
C THR A 107 1.48 0.53 -4.98
N SER A 108 0.16 0.60 -5.13
CA SER A 108 -0.48 1.05 -6.37
C SER A 108 -0.18 2.53 -6.68
N ALA A 109 0.14 3.34 -5.66
CA ALA A 109 0.48 4.74 -5.80
C ALA A 109 1.57 5.15 -4.81
N GLN A 110 2.26 6.25 -5.10
CA GLN A 110 3.30 6.82 -4.23
C GLN A 110 2.74 7.05 -2.82
N PRO A 111 3.48 6.72 -1.75
CA PRO A 111 3.02 6.99 -0.39
C PRO A 111 2.83 8.49 -0.13
N CYS A 112 1.68 8.85 0.43
CA CYS A 112 1.43 10.19 0.98
C CYS A 112 2.34 10.51 2.17
N CYS A 113 2.35 11.74 2.67
CA CYS A 113 3.21 12.15 3.79
C CYS A 113 3.10 11.26 5.04
N GLN A 114 1.90 10.75 5.33
CA GLN A 114 1.65 9.80 6.42
C GLN A 114 2.32 8.44 6.15
N CYS A 115 2.09 7.86 4.98
CA CYS A 115 2.59 6.52 4.63
C CYS A 115 4.10 6.53 4.35
N TYR A 116 4.64 7.64 3.86
CA TYR A 116 6.06 7.92 3.79
C TYR A 116 6.70 7.83 5.19
N GLY A 117 6.13 8.53 6.18
CA GLY A 117 6.61 8.46 7.56
C GLY A 117 6.52 7.04 8.14
N ALA A 118 5.41 6.35 7.89
CA ALA A 118 5.20 4.97 8.34
C ALA A 118 6.23 4.00 7.74
N THR A 119 6.59 4.17 6.46
CA THR A 119 7.55 3.33 5.75
C THR A 119 8.91 3.25 6.46
N VAL A 120 9.37 4.37 7.02
CA VAL A 120 10.64 4.44 7.77
C VAL A 120 10.62 3.51 9.00
N TRP A 121 9.50 3.50 9.73
CA TRP A 121 9.36 2.76 10.99
C TRP A 121 8.93 1.32 10.79
N ALA A 122 8.12 1.04 9.76
CA ALA A 122 7.68 -0.30 9.42
C ALA A 122 8.87 -1.23 9.12
N GLY A 123 9.99 -0.68 8.63
CA GLY A 123 11.22 -1.42 8.39
C GLY A 123 11.13 -2.27 7.13
N ILE A 124 11.04 -1.61 5.98
CA ILE A 124 11.20 -2.27 4.68
C ILE A 124 12.58 -1.95 4.10
N ASP A 125 13.01 -2.73 3.12
CA ASP A 125 14.25 -2.54 2.38
C ASP A 125 14.02 -2.03 0.96
N ARG A 126 12.81 -2.26 0.40
CA ARG A 126 12.45 -1.84 -0.97
C ARG A 126 11.03 -1.30 -1.03
N LEU A 127 10.83 -0.17 -1.70
CA LEU A 127 9.54 0.46 -1.99
C LEU A 127 9.32 0.51 -3.51
N LEU A 128 8.30 -0.22 -3.99
CA LEU A 128 7.90 -0.27 -5.40
C LEU A 128 6.60 0.52 -5.59
N ILE A 129 6.59 1.44 -6.55
CA ILE A 129 5.50 2.40 -6.72
C ILE A 129 4.92 2.32 -8.14
N GLY A 130 3.59 2.21 -8.22
CA GLY A 130 2.83 2.34 -9.46
C GLY A 130 2.67 3.79 -9.93
N ALA A 131 1.57 4.43 -9.54
CA ALA A 131 1.27 5.83 -9.86
C ALA A 131 2.11 6.81 -9.05
N ARG A 132 2.38 8.00 -9.59
CA ARG A 132 3.02 9.11 -8.86
C ARG A 132 2.00 9.92 -8.07
N ALA A 133 2.48 10.67 -7.08
CA ALA A 133 1.65 11.64 -6.36
C ALA A 133 0.93 12.63 -7.30
N ASP A 134 1.63 13.13 -8.33
CA ASP A 134 1.03 14.05 -9.31
C ASP A 134 -0.12 13.39 -10.09
N ASP A 135 -0.06 12.07 -10.34
CA ASP A 135 -1.15 11.36 -11.00
C ASP A 135 -2.36 11.24 -10.08
N VAL A 136 -2.13 10.92 -8.80
CA VAL A 136 -3.19 10.84 -7.79
C VAL A 136 -3.90 12.18 -7.68
N MET A 137 -3.16 13.27 -7.51
CA MET A 137 -3.73 14.62 -7.36
C MET A 137 -4.38 15.15 -8.65
N ALA A 138 -3.93 14.72 -9.83
CA ALA A 138 -4.51 15.14 -11.10
C ALA A 138 -5.76 14.34 -11.51
N LEU A 139 -5.81 13.05 -11.18
CA LEU A 139 -6.88 12.14 -11.61
C LEU A 139 -7.98 11.95 -10.55
N THR A 140 -7.75 12.41 -9.32
CA THR A 140 -8.68 12.25 -8.20
C THR A 140 -8.75 13.53 -7.37
N GLN A 141 -9.52 13.51 -6.29
CA GLN A 141 -9.59 14.62 -5.31
C GLN A 141 -8.65 14.41 -4.10
N PHE A 142 -7.81 13.37 -4.13
CA PHE A 142 -6.93 13.06 -3.01
C PHE A 142 -5.75 14.05 -2.92
N ASP A 143 -5.35 14.35 -1.68
CA ASP A 143 -4.17 15.16 -1.36
C ASP A 143 -3.09 14.25 -0.76
N GLU A 144 -1.90 14.28 -1.36
CA GLU A 144 -0.74 13.48 -0.94
C GLU A 144 0.02 14.12 0.23
N GLY A 145 -0.27 15.38 0.52
CA GLY A 145 0.39 16.17 1.54
C GLY A 145 1.86 16.48 1.22
N PRO A 146 2.52 17.29 2.07
CA PRO A 146 3.88 17.72 1.82
C PRO A 146 4.90 16.62 2.16
N LEU A 147 5.66 16.20 1.15
CA LEU A 147 6.88 15.41 1.34
C LEU A 147 8.12 16.32 1.44
N PRO A 148 9.21 15.87 2.08
CA PRO A 148 10.51 16.51 1.93
C PRO A 148 10.90 16.65 0.46
N ALA A 149 11.63 17.71 0.11
CA ALA A 149 12.01 17.98 -1.28
C ALA A 149 12.78 16.80 -1.93
N ASP A 150 13.65 16.14 -1.16
CA ASP A 150 14.40 14.95 -1.55
C ASP A 150 13.92 13.71 -0.79
N TRP A 151 12.61 13.46 -0.75
CA TRP A 151 12.04 12.32 -0.01
C TRP A 151 12.62 10.97 -0.44
N VAL A 152 12.95 10.79 -1.73
CA VAL A 152 13.61 9.57 -2.23
C VAL A 152 15.01 9.42 -1.65
N GLY A 153 15.80 10.51 -1.65
CA GLY A 153 17.13 10.51 -1.06
C GLY A 153 17.09 10.24 0.45
N GLU A 154 16.10 10.76 1.17
CA GLU A 154 15.92 10.47 2.60
C GLU A 154 15.62 8.98 2.88
N LEU A 155 14.83 8.31 2.04
CA LEU A 155 14.60 6.87 2.13
C LEU A 155 15.87 6.08 1.76
N THR A 156 16.54 6.46 0.68
CA THR A 156 17.79 5.83 0.23
C THR A 156 18.88 5.88 1.32
N ARG A 157 19.04 7.01 2.01
CA ARG A 157 20.00 7.15 3.13
C ARG A 157 19.69 6.23 4.31
N ARG A 158 18.45 5.76 4.40
CA ARG A 158 17.98 4.80 5.41
C ARG A 158 18.07 3.34 4.93
N GLY A 159 18.66 3.11 3.75
CA GLY A 159 18.80 1.79 3.16
C GLY A 159 17.54 1.29 2.43
N ILE A 160 16.59 2.18 2.14
CA ILE A 160 15.35 1.82 1.44
C ILE A 160 15.50 2.16 -0.04
N GLU A 161 15.58 1.14 -0.89
CA GLU A 161 15.55 1.30 -2.33
C GLU A 161 14.15 1.77 -2.77
N VAL A 162 14.08 2.77 -3.64
CA VAL A 162 12.81 3.28 -4.19
C VAL A 162 12.79 3.07 -5.70
N VAL A 163 11.84 2.24 -6.17
CA VAL A 163 11.57 2.01 -7.58
C VAL A 163 10.22 2.63 -7.93
N ARG A 164 10.20 3.45 -8.97
CA ARG A 164 9.03 4.24 -9.37
C ARG A 164 8.56 3.86 -10.75
N ASP A 165 7.31 4.23 -11.03
CA ASP A 165 6.68 4.14 -12.35
C ASP A 165 6.50 2.70 -12.85
N VAL A 166 6.42 1.73 -11.93
CA VAL A 166 6.21 0.33 -12.27
C VAL A 166 4.75 0.13 -12.67
N LEU A 167 4.48 -0.15 -13.94
CA LEU A 167 3.10 -0.26 -14.47
C LEU A 167 2.25 1.00 -14.18
N ARG A 168 2.88 2.19 -14.30
CA ARG A 168 2.24 3.49 -14.01
C ARG A 168 0.94 3.69 -14.78
N ASP A 169 0.90 3.37 -16.07
CA ASP A 169 -0.29 3.57 -16.90
C ASP A 169 -1.49 2.73 -16.41
N GLN A 170 -1.23 1.50 -15.97
CA GLN A 170 -2.23 0.61 -15.39
C GLN A 170 -2.74 1.15 -14.05
N ALA A 171 -1.85 1.67 -13.20
CA ALA A 171 -2.22 2.31 -11.94
C ALA A 171 -3.07 3.56 -12.17
N CYS A 172 -2.66 4.43 -13.10
CA CYS A 172 -3.39 5.64 -13.50
C CYS A 172 -4.77 5.33 -14.09
N THR A 173 -4.92 4.18 -14.75
CA THR A 173 -6.23 3.74 -15.25
C THR A 173 -7.21 3.53 -14.10
N VAL A 174 -6.80 2.85 -13.02
CA VAL A 174 -7.68 2.66 -11.85
C VAL A 174 -8.04 3.99 -11.18
N LEU A 175 -7.07 4.90 -11.05
CA LEU A 175 -7.31 6.24 -10.48
C LEU A 175 -8.31 7.05 -11.32
N ARG A 176 -8.16 7.02 -12.65
CA ARG A 176 -9.07 7.70 -13.58
C ARG A 176 -10.48 7.12 -13.51
N ASP A 177 -10.60 5.79 -13.55
CA ASP A 177 -11.90 5.10 -13.45
C ASP A 177 -12.64 5.50 -12.16
N TYR A 178 -11.92 5.60 -11.03
CA TYR A 178 -12.47 6.05 -9.75
C TYR A 178 -12.88 7.54 -9.77
N GLY A 179 -12.01 8.42 -10.31
CA GLY A 179 -12.26 9.86 -10.37
C GLY A 179 -13.44 10.22 -11.28
N GLU A 180 -13.53 9.60 -12.46
CA GLU A 180 -14.62 9.80 -13.42
C GLU A 180 -15.94 9.17 -12.94
N GLY A 181 -15.87 8.08 -12.18
CA GLY A 181 -17.01 7.42 -11.55
C GLY A 181 -17.67 8.22 -10.42
N GLY A 182 -17.29 9.48 -10.20
CA GLY A 182 -17.84 10.35 -9.16
C GLY A 182 -17.27 10.08 -7.76
N GLY A 183 -16.22 9.25 -7.66
CA GLY A 183 -15.59 8.89 -6.40
C GLY A 183 -16.61 8.39 -5.37
N ASP A 184 -17.55 7.55 -5.82
CA ASP A 184 -18.70 7.05 -5.05
C ASP A 184 -18.31 6.95 -3.57
N HIS A 185 -18.81 7.91 -2.78
CA HIS A 185 -18.76 7.84 -1.33
C HIS A 185 -19.58 6.60 -0.96
N TYR A 186 -18.89 5.48 -0.78
CA TYR A 186 -19.45 4.21 -0.31
C TYR A 186 -20.25 4.40 0.98
#